data_AF-A0A950VLU7-F1
#
_entry.id   AF-A0A950VLU7-F1
#
_cell.length_a   1.000
_cell.length_b   1.000
_cell.length_c   1.000
_cell.angle_alpha   90.00
_cell.angle_beta   90.00
_cell.angle_gamma   90.00
#
_symmetry.space_group_name_H-M   'P 1'
#
loop_
_entity.id
_entity.type
_entity.pdbx_description
1 polymer ?
#
loop_
_entity_poly.entity_id
_entity_poly.type
_entity_poly.pdbx_seq_one_letter_code
_entity_poly.pdbx_strand_id
1 'polypeptide(L)'
;MELTATFVALLQQFRGVFTQPSFQTFVALLTGWALSHRHRYVTELIQSSGSTHRGHHSRYHRFFSHARWSLDALCLVLARFLVTVFVPRGLIELAVDDTLCRKRGLTVYGTGMHHDPLISSRAKALVSWGHDWVIFSLVVRCPWWSPTKVWSLPVLFRLYRNRQGLTKGRKGHKPPPDPNHRTRPQLALEMIQLFAAWFPDRELLVTGDSA
;
A
#
# COMPACT_ATOMS: atom_id res chain seq x y z
N MET A 1 13.81 6.05 23.93
CA MET A 1 14.20 5.25 22.75
C MET A 1 14.84 6.19 21.76
N GLU A 2 16.09 5.91 21.42
CA GLU A 2 16.85 6.69 20.44
C GLU A 2 16.68 6.07 19.06
N LEU A 3 16.28 6.88 18.09
CA LEU A 3 16.16 6.46 16.69
C LEU A 3 17.45 6.81 15.96
N THR A 4 17.86 5.97 15.00
CA THR A 4 19.03 6.27 14.18
C THR A 4 18.77 7.54 13.34
N ALA A 5 19.81 8.35 13.16
CA ALA A 5 19.71 9.58 12.38
C ALA A 5 19.22 9.33 10.94
N THR A 6 19.62 8.20 10.34
CA THR A 6 19.19 7.79 9.00
C THR A 6 17.70 7.48 8.92
N PHE A 7 17.14 6.81 9.94
CA PHE A 7 15.70 6.55 9.99
C PHE A 7 14.90 7.83 10.17
N VAL A 8 15.35 8.74 11.05
CA VAL A 8 14.72 10.05 11.22
C VAL A 8 14.77 10.88 9.93
N ALA A 9 15.92 10.92 9.26
CA ALA A 9 16.09 11.62 8.00
C ALA A 9 15.18 11.07 6.89
N LEU A 10 14.99 9.75 6.84
CA LEU A 10 14.05 9.10 5.93
C LEU A 10 12.61 9.55 6.19
N LEU A 11 12.16 9.47 7.45
CA LEU A 11 10.79 9.89 7.80
C LEU A 11 10.56 11.38 7.55
N GLN A 12 11.58 12.21 7.71
CA GLN A 12 11.49 13.65 7.47
C GLN A 12 11.13 13.99 6.02
N GLN A 13 11.49 13.15 5.04
CA GLN A 13 11.11 13.34 3.63
C GLN A 13 9.58 13.41 3.46
N PHE A 14 8.83 12.73 4.33
CA PHE A 14 7.36 12.67 4.27
C PHE A 14 6.67 13.83 4.99
N ARG A 15 7.40 14.76 5.61
CA ARG A 15 6.82 15.84 6.42
C ARG A 15 5.79 16.66 5.65
N GLY A 16 6.04 16.95 4.37
CA GLY A 16 5.13 17.74 3.52
C GLY A 16 3.78 17.06 3.23
N VAL A 17 3.64 15.76 3.48
CA VAL A 17 2.39 15.00 3.26
C VAL A 17 1.38 15.21 4.39
N PHE A 18 1.86 15.65 5.56
CA PHE A 18 1.10 15.67 6.80
C PHE A 18 1.03 17.08 7.39
N THR A 19 -0.04 17.37 8.13
CA THR A 19 -0.02 18.48 9.09
C THR A 19 1.00 18.22 10.20
N GLN A 20 1.47 19.27 10.88
CA GLN A 20 2.41 19.12 12.01
C GLN A 20 1.97 18.07 13.05
N PRO A 21 0.72 18.06 13.57
CA PRO A 21 0.31 17.04 14.54
C PRO A 21 0.20 15.64 13.94
N SER A 22 -0.28 15.48 12.69
CA SER A 22 -0.35 14.16 12.06
C SER A 22 1.03 13.60 11.70
N PHE A 23 2.01 14.45 11.40
CA PHE A 23 3.38 14.02 11.15
C PHE A 23 4.02 13.37 12.38
N GLN A 24 3.78 13.94 13.57
CA GLN A 24 4.26 13.34 14.82
C GLN A 24 3.63 11.97 15.07
N THR A 25 2.34 11.81 14.75
CA THR A 25 1.66 10.50 14.82
C THR A 25 2.20 9.53 13.78
N PHE A 26 2.47 9.98 12.55
CA PHE A 26 3.11 9.17 11.51
C PHE A 26 4.48 8.64 11.97
N VAL A 27 5.35 9.50 12.50
CA VAL A 27 6.67 9.09 13.01
C VAL A 27 6.54 8.03 14.10
N ALA A 28 5.63 8.22 15.06
CA ALA A 28 5.38 7.25 16.11
C ALA A 28 4.89 5.90 15.55
N LEU A 29 3.91 5.91 14.63
CA LEU A 29 3.36 4.70 14.03
C LEU A 29 4.40 3.95 13.19
N LEU A 30 5.21 4.65 12.39
CA LEU A 30 6.26 4.02 11.57
C LEU A 30 7.38 3.47 12.42
N THR A 31 7.75 4.17 13.49
CA THR A 31 8.70 3.66 14.49
C THR A 31 8.17 2.36 15.11
N GLY A 32 6.93 2.37 15.58
CA GLY A 32 6.30 1.18 16.17
C GLY A 32 6.19 0.04 15.17
N TRP A 33 5.93 0.35 13.90
CA TRP A 33 5.84 -0.65 12.85
C TRP A 33 7.17 -1.31 12.51
N ALA A 34 8.25 -0.53 12.49
CA ALA A 34 9.61 -1.05 12.27
C ALA A 34 10.09 -1.94 13.43
N LEU A 35 9.63 -1.66 14.65
CA LEU A 35 10.06 -2.36 15.87
C LEU A 35 9.11 -3.49 16.30
N SER A 36 7.89 -3.54 15.76
CA SER A 36 6.94 -4.61 16.08
C SER A 36 7.33 -5.92 15.38
N HIS A 37 7.46 -6.98 16.18
CA HIS A 37 7.86 -8.30 15.69
C HIS A 37 6.71 -9.25 15.36
N ARG A 38 5.50 -9.01 15.90
CA ARG A 38 4.38 -9.99 15.80
C ARG A 38 3.12 -9.39 15.21
N HIS A 39 2.58 -8.36 15.87
CA HIS A 39 1.26 -7.83 15.55
C HIS A 39 1.38 -6.41 15.02
N ARG A 40 0.65 -6.11 13.94
CA ARG A 40 0.67 -4.78 13.30
C ARG A 40 -0.62 -4.00 13.58
N TYR A 41 -1.28 -4.28 14.70
CA TYR A 41 -2.44 -3.51 15.15
C TYR A 41 -1.98 -2.18 15.76
N VAL A 42 -2.82 -1.14 15.67
CA VAL A 42 -2.47 0.22 16.11
C VAL A 42 -1.98 0.27 17.56
N THR A 43 -2.59 -0.49 18.47
CA THR A 43 -2.19 -0.56 19.88
C THR A 43 -0.78 -1.09 20.07
N GLU A 44 -0.39 -2.12 19.31
CA GLU A 44 0.98 -2.64 19.33
C GLU A 44 1.94 -1.55 18.83
N LEU A 45 1.61 -0.84 17.75
CA LEU A 45 2.48 0.24 17.25
C LEU A 45 2.67 1.37 18.28
N ILE A 46 1.64 1.70 19.06
CA ILE A 46 1.74 2.66 20.17
C ILE A 46 2.72 2.15 21.23
N GLN A 47 2.62 0.86 21.58
CA GLN A 47 3.49 0.23 22.57
C GLN A 47 4.94 0.12 22.08
N SER A 48 5.17 -0.48 20.91
CA SER A 48 6.51 -0.70 20.35
C SER A 48 7.25 0.62 20.07
N SER A 49 6.52 1.72 19.80
CA SER A 49 7.13 3.05 19.63
C SER A 49 7.40 3.81 20.95
N GLY A 50 7.03 3.24 22.10
CA GLY A 50 7.13 3.92 23.40
C GLY A 50 6.17 5.12 23.53
N SER A 51 5.05 5.11 22.82
CA SER A 51 4.12 6.23 22.72
C SER A 51 2.87 6.10 23.61
N THR A 52 2.85 5.13 24.52
CA THR A 52 1.72 4.83 25.43
C THR A 52 1.27 6.02 26.28
N HIS A 53 2.21 6.90 26.66
CA HIS A 53 1.94 8.09 27.47
C HIS A 53 1.91 9.39 26.65
N ARG A 54 1.95 9.31 25.31
CA ARG A 54 1.98 10.47 24.41
C ARG A 54 0.57 10.87 23.96
N GLY A 55 -0.31 11.11 24.93
CA GLY A 55 -1.72 11.48 24.72
C GLY A 55 -2.66 10.28 24.51
N HIS A 56 -3.94 10.57 24.25
CA HIS A 56 -4.98 9.56 24.19
C HIS A 56 -4.84 8.62 22.97
N HIS A 57 -4.98 7.30 23.18
CA HIS A 57 -4.78 6.26 22.16
C HIS A 57 -5.64 6.46 20.89
N SER A 58 -6.84 7.04 21.05
CA SER A 58 -7.74 7.36 19.94
C SER A 58 -7.10 8.25 18.86
N ARG A 59 -6.09 9.07 19.20
CA ARG A 59 -5.34 9.89 18.24
C ARG A 59 -4.71 9.06 17.12
N TYR A 60 -4.15 7.91 17.46
CA TYR A 60 -3.49 7.01 16.51
C TYR A 60 -4.49 6.30 15.60
N HIS A 61 -5.70 6.01 16.09
CA HIS A 61 -6.78 5.49 15.25
C HIS A 61 -7.38 6.59 14.34
N ARG A 62 -7.47 7.82 14.86
CA ARG A 62 -7.89 9.00 14.08
C ARG A 62 -6.90 9.34 12.96
N PHE A 63 -5.62 8.97 13.08
CA PHE A 63 -4.66 9.11 12.00
C PHE A 63 -5.12 8.42 10.70
N PHE A 64 -5.65 7.21 10.79
CA PHE A 64 -6.12 6.46 9.62
C PHE A 64 -7.53 6.81 9.18
N SER A 65 -8.36 7.36 10.07
CA SER A 65 -9.80 7.56 9.81
C SER A 65 -10.21 9.01 9.60
N HIS A 66 -9.50 9.99 10.16
CA HIS A 66 -9.91 11.41 10.19
C HIS A 66 -8.78 12.39 9.82
N ALA A 67 -7.51 12.04 10.02
CA ALA A 67 -6.42 12.96 9.72
C ALA A 67 -6.36 13.26 8.23
N ARG A 68 -6.04 14.52 7.90
CA ARG A 68 -5.93 14.99 6.52
C ARG A 68 -4.53 14.67 5.98
N TRP A 69 -4.46 13.67 5.11
CA TRP A 69 -3.30 13.35 4.29
C TRP A 69 -3.76 12.59 3.04
N SER A 70 -2.95 12.59 1.98
CA SER A 70 -3.25 11.90 0.73
C SER A 70 -2.34 10.69 0.57
N LEU A 71 -2.94 9.54 0.23
CA LEU A 71 -2.19 8.33 -0.07
C LEU A 71 -1.30 8.52 -1.29
N ASP A 72 -1.78 9.20 -2.33
CA ASP A 72 -1.02 9.46 -3.54
C ASP A 72 0.14 10.43 -3.29
N ALA A 73 -0.05 11.42 -2.41
CA ALA A 73 1.04 12.30 -2.00
C ALA A 73 2.13 11.55 -1.22
N LEU A 74 1.74 10.61 -0.34
CA LEU A 74 2.67 9.73 0.36
C LEU A 74 3.46 8.85 -0.63
N CYS A 75 2.75 8.20 -1.54
CA CYS A 75 3.35 7.36 -2.58
C CYS A 75 4.25 8.14 -3.53
N LEU A 76 3.92 9.39 -3.88
CA LEU A 76 4.77 10.27 -4.67
C LEU A 76 6.11 10.53 -3.99
N VAL A 77 6.10 10.87 -2.69
CA VAL A 77 7.34 11.09 -1.92
C VAL A 77 8.18 9.82 -1.88
N LEU A 78 7.55 8.67 -1.63
CA LEU A 78 8.24 7.37 -1.65
C LEU A 78 8.83 7.05 -3.03
N ALA A 79 8.05 7.22 -4.10
CA ALA A 79 8.48 6.97 -5.47
C ALA A 79 9.67 7.85 -5.85
N ARG A 80 9.61 9.16 -5.57
CA ARG A 80 10.72 10.09 -5.81
C ARG A 80 11.97 9.68 -5.05
N PHE A 81 11.84 9.30 -3.78
CA PHE A 81 12.96 8.82 -2.98
C PHE A 81 13.60 7.57 -3.60
N LEU A 82 12.79 6.53 -3.89
CA LEU A 82 13.30 5.28 -4.43
C LEU A 82 13.90 5.45 -5.84
N VAL A 83 13.28 6.23 -6.72
CA VAL A 83 13.83 6.52 -8.06
C VAL A 83 15.14 7.29 -7.95
N THR A 84 15.23 8.28 -7.07
CA THR A 84 16.47 9.06 -6.87
C THR A 84 17.62 8.17 -6.39
N VAL A 85 17.33 7.21 -5.51
CA VAL A 85 18.36 6.33 -4.93
C VAL A 85 18.76 5.20 -5.89
N PHE A 86 17.79 4.56 -6.56
CA PHE A 86 18.06 3.32 -7.31
C PHE A 86 18.11 3.50 -8.83
N VAL A 87 17.40 4.48 -9.37
CA VAL A 87 17.31 4.71 -10.82
C VAL A 87 17.45 6.21 -11.12
N PRO A 88 18.57 6.84 -10.72
CA PRO A 88 18.76 8.29 -10.87
C PRO A 88 18.75 8.74 -12.33
N ARG A 89 19.06 7.83 -13.27
CA ARG A 89 19.11 8.07 -14.71
C ARG A 89 18.56 6.87 -15.48
N GLY A 90 18.13 7.10 -16.71
CA GLY A 90 17.70 6.04 -17.64
C GLY A 90 16.28 5.52 -17.38
N LEU A 91 16.03 4.32 -17.91
CA LEU A 91 14.74 3.63 -17.89
C LEU A 91 14.29 3.30 -16.47
N ILE A 92 13.03 3.60 -16.14
CA ILE A 92 12.40 3.14 -14.91
C ILE A 92 11.61 1.87 -15.21
N GLU A 93 12.09 0.72 -14.73
CA GLU A 93 11.39 -0.55 -14.82
C GLU A 93 10.40 -0.71 -13.67
N LEU A 94 9.16 -1.05 -14.00
CA LEU A 94 8.03 -1.13 -13.08
C LEU A 94 7.30 -2.46 -13.30
N ALA A 95 6.71 -2.98 -12.23
CA ALA A 95 5.88 -4.17 -12.27
C ALA A 95 4.52 -3.90 -11.63
N VAL A 96 3.46 -4.44 -12.22
CA VAL A 96 2.11 -4.44 -11.65
C VAL A 96 1.59 -5.86 -11.49
N ASP A 97 1.05 -6.15 -10.31
CA ASP A 97 0.50 -7.46 -9.95
C ASP A 97 -0.61 -7.27 -8.90
N ASP A 98 -1.52 -8.24 -8.77
CA ASP A 98 -2.52 -8.26 -7.70
C ASP A 98 -2.21 -9.29 -6.61
N THR A 99 -2.39 -8.89 -5.36
CA THR A 99 -2.09 -9.73 -4.20
C THR A 99 -3.29 -9.88 -3.28
N LEU A 100 -3.72 -11.12 -3.07
CA LEU A 100 -4.78 -11.48 -2.14
C LEU A 100 -4.24 -11.54 -0.71
N CYS A 101 -4.60 -10.54 0.09
CA CYS A 101 -4.34 -10.53 1.53
C CYS A 101 -5.55 -11.12 2.28
N ARG A 102 -5.45 -12.40 2.66
CA ARG A 102 -6.50 -13.09 3.44
C ARG A 102 -6.77 -12.37 4.76
N LYS A 103 -8.06 -12.18 5.09
CA LYS A 103 -8.51 -11.53 6.33
C LYS A 103 -9.47 -12.40 7.10
N ARG A 104 -9.64 -12.11 8.38
CA ARG A 104 -10.69 -12.67 9.24
C ARG A 104 -11.66 -11.57 9.64
N GLY A 105 -12.95 -11.88 9.66
CA GLY A 105 -14.01 -10.93 10.04
C GLY A 105 -14.77 -10.36 8.83
N LEU A 106 -16.08 -10.23 9.00
CA LEU A 106 -17.01 -9.81 7.94
C LEU A 106 -17.20 -8.29 7.86
N THR A 107 -16.73 -7.55 8.87
CA THR A 107 -16.88 -6.09 8.99
C THR A 107 -15.68 -5.32 8.45
N VAL A 108 -14.67 -6.02 7.92
CA VAL A 108 -13.46 -5.38 7.39
C VAL A 108 -13.79 -4.73 6.05
N TYR A 109 -13.69 -3.39 6.00
CA TYR A 109 -13.98 -2.61 4.81
C TYR A 109 -13.21 -3.12 3.58
N GLY A 110 -13.91 -3.21 2.45
CA GLY A 110 -13.31 -3.56 1.15
C GLY A 110 -12.84 -5.01 1.01
N THR A 111 -13.17 -5.88 1.97
CA THR A 111 -12.95 -7.33 1.82
C THR A 111 -14.07 -8.00 1.01
N GLY A 112 -13.72 -9.09 0.33
CA GLY A 112 -14.64 -9.90 -0.46
C GLY A 112 -14.13 -11.32 -0.66
N MET A 113 -14.91 -12.14 -1.39
CA MET A 113 -14.42 -13.42 -1.92
C MET A 113 -13.65 -13.17 -3.22
N HIS A 114 -12.38 -13.57 -3.25
CA HIS A 114 -11.50 -13.41 -4.41
C HIS A 114 -10.95 -14.77 -4.82
N HIS A 115 -10.70 -14.96 -6.12
CA HIS A 115 -10.01 -16.15 -6.61
C HIS A 115 -8.65 -16.26 -5.94
N ASP A 116 -8.31 -17.46 -5.47
CA ASP A 116 -7.08 -17.71 -4.73
C ASP A 116 -6.23 -18.74 -5.50
N PRO A 117 -5.28 -18.29 -6.35
CA PRO A 117 -4.52 -19.17 -7.21
C PRO A 117 -3.62 -20.13 -6.41
N LEU A 118 -3.24 -19.76 -5.18
CA LEU A 118 -2.34 -20.57 -4.34
C LEU A 118 -2.99 -21.86 -3.83
N ILE A 119 -4.32 -21.91 -3.77
CA ILE A 119 -5.07 -23.10 -3.36
C ILE A 119 -5.93 -23.67 -4.49
N SER A 120 -5.96 -23.00 -5.64
CA SER A 120 -6.72 -23.45 -6.81
C SER A 120 -5.92 -24.44 -7.65
N SER A 121 -6.61 -25.22 -8.46
CA SER A 121 -6.01 -26.05 -9.50
C SER A 121 -6.67 -25.79 -10.84
N ARG A 122 -6.08 -26.29 -11.93
CA ARG A 122 -6.70 -26.19 -13.28
C ARG A 122 -8.13 -26.75 -13.32
N ALA A 123 -8.43 -27.76 -12.49
CA ALA A 123 -9.75 -28.38 -12.43
C ALA A 123 -10.72 -27.66 -11.48
N LYS A 124 -10.21 -26.88 -10.52
CA LYS A 124 -11.03 -26.28 -9.46
C LYS A 124 -10.51 -24.91 -9.04
N ALA A 125 -11.25 -23.88 -9.42
CA ALA A 125 -11.08 -22.53 -8.91
C ALA A 125 -11.64 -22.45 -7.47
N LEU A 126 -10.79 -22.05 -6.53
CA LEU A 126 -11.16 -21.78 -5.15
C LEU A 126 -11.06 -20.28 -4.87
N VAL A 127 -11.83 -19.85 -3.87
CA VAL A 127 -11.91 -18.45 -3.46
C VAL A 127 -11.59 -18.31 -1.98
N SER A 128 -10.91 -17.23 -1.62
CA SER A 128 -10.59 -16.87 -0.25
C SER A 128 -11.16 -15.50 0.11
N TRP A 129 -11.52 -15.33 1.39
CA TRP A 129 -11.96 -14.05 1.93
C TRP A 129 -10.77 -13.15 2.26
N GLY A 130 -10.74 -11.94 1.73
CA GLY A 130 -9.62 -11.03 1.96
C GLY A 130 -9.75 -9.70 1.25
N HIS A 131 -8.68 -8.91 1.35
CA HIS A 131 -8.44 -7.76 0.48
C HIS A 131 -7.68 -8.20 -0.76
N ASP A 132 -7.94 -7.55 -1.87
CA ASP A 132 -7.25 -7.78 -3.12
C ASP A 132 -6.61 -6.46 -3.53
N TRP A 133 -5.28 -6.42 -3.48
CA TRP A 133 -4.52 -5.19 -3.70
C TRP A 133 -3.80 -5.26 -5.02
N VAL A 134 -4.05 -4.30 -5.90
CA VAL A 134 -3.20 -4.08 -7.08
C VAL A 134 -1.98 -3.30 -6.60
N ILE A 135 -0.80 -3.90 -6.73
CA ILE A 135 0.48 -3.36 -6.28
C ILE A 135 1.27 -2.92 -7.50
N PHE A 136 1.83 -1.71 -7.44
CA PHE A 136 2.70 -1.16 -8.45
C PHE A 136 4.07 -0.91 -7.82
N SER A 137 5.09 -1.54 -8.38
CA SER A 137 6.42 -1.66 -7.78
C SER A 137 7.52 -1.20 -8.71
N LEU A 138 8.54 -0.55 -8.14
CA LEU A 138 9.81 -0.28 -8.79
C LEU A 138 10.65 -1.56 -8.83
N VAL A 139 11.11 -1.93 -10.03
CA VAL A 139 12.03 -3.05 -10.24
C VAL A 139 13.46 -2.54 -10.15
N VAL A 140 14.19 -2.98 -9.13
CA VAL A 140 15.60 -2.62 -8.92
C VAL A 140 16.47 -3.82 -9.23
N ARG A 141 17.18 -3.76 -10.36
CA ARG A 141 18.08 -4.84 -10.80
C ARG A 141 19.46 -4.69 -10.17
N CYS A 142 19.95 -5.79 -9.61
CA CYS A 142 21.32 -5.96 -9.15
C CYS A 142 21.85 -4.76 -8.32
N PRO A 143 21.14 -4.32 -7.27
CA PRO A 143 21.62 -3.20 -6.45
C PRO A 143 22.96 -3.55 -5.82
N TRP A 144 23.74 -2.54 -5.44
CA TRP A 144 25.10 -2.70 -4.89
C TRP A 144 25.19 -3.61 -3.65
N TRP A 145 24.13 -3.70 -2.84
CA TRP A 145 24.06 -4.63 -1.69
C TRP A 145 23.56 -6.03 -2.05
N SER A 146 23.08 -6.25 -3.27
CA SER A 146 22.62 -7.55 -3.76
C SER A 146 22.83 -7.69 -5.28
N PRO A 147 24.09 -7.82 -5.75
CA PRO A 147 24.43 -7.73 -7.17
C PRO A 147 23.87 -8.86 -8.04
N THR A 148 23.31 -9.92 -7.44
CA THR A 148 22.78 -11.10 -8.14
C THR A 148 21.26 -11.21 -8.07
N LYS A 149 20.57 -10.22 -7.49
CA LYS A 149 19.13 -10.27 -7.26
C LYS A 149 18.43 -9.08 -7.90
N VAL A 150 17.16 -9.31 -8.24
CA VAL A 150 16.22 -8.27 -8.62
C VAL A 150 15.26 -8.08 -7.45
N TRP A 151 15.02 -6.82 -7.09
CA TRP A 151 14.14 -6.43 -5.99
C TRP A 151 12.89 -5.75 -6.56
N SER A 152 11.74 -6.09 -6.00
CA SER A 152 10.47 -5.41 -6.27
C SER A 152 10.11 -4.56 -5.06
N LEU A 153 10.13 -3.22 -5.24
CA LEU A 153 9.86 -2.26 -4.18
C LEU A 153 8.50 -1.59 -4.42
N PRO A 154 7.45 -1.92 -3.65
CA PRO A 154 6.13 -1.29 -3.81
C PRO A 154 6.20 0.23 -3.65
N VAL A 155 5.69 0.96 -4.64
CA VAL A 155 5.65 2.44 -4.67
C VAL A 155 4.22 2.97 -4.63
N LEU A 156 3.26 2.21 -5.17
CA LEU A 156 1.87 2.57 -5.32
C LEU A 156 1.01 1.33 -5.10
N PHE A 157 -0.22 1.54 -4.61
CA PHE A 157 -1.19 0.46 -4.47
C PHE A 157 -2.62 0.97 -4.53
N ARG A 158 -3.53 0.09 -4.93
CA ARG A 158 -4.98 0.31 -4.94
C ARG A 158 -5.72 -0.90 -4.42
N LEU A 159 -6.81 -0.66 -3.69
CA LEU A 159 -7.69 -1.73 -3.24
C LEU A 159 -8.71 -2.06 -4.32
N TYR A 160 -8.66 -3.28 -4.85
CA TYR A 160 -9.73 -3.81 -5.67
C TYR A 160 -10.92 -4.23 -4.81
N ARG A 161 -12.12 -3.82 -5.20
CA ARG A 161 -13.38 -4.16 -4.53
C ARG A 161 -14.27 -4.90 -5.51
N ASN A 162 -14.47 -6.19 -5.27
CA ASN A 162 -15.38 -6.97 -6.10
C ASN A 162 -16.83 -6.46 -5.95
N ARG A 163 -17.66 -6.70 -6.97
CA ARG A 163 -19.06 -6.25 -6.96
C ARG A 163 -19.90 -6.96 -5.88
N GLN A 164 -19.51 -8.17 -5.47
CA GLN A 164 -20.22 -8.96 -4.45
C GLN A 164 -20.09 -8.36 -3.04
N GLY A 165 -18.96 -7.75 -2.68
CA GLY A 165 -18.75 -7.11 -1.37
C GLY A 165 -19.72 -5.97 -1.09
N LEU A 166 -20.26 -5.33 -2.15
CA LEU A 166 -21.31 -4.29 -2.07
C LEU A 166 -22.72 -4.86 -1.77
N THR A 167 -22.90 -6.19 -1.85
CA THR A 167 -24.23 -6.84 -1.82
C THR A 167 -24.54 -7.61 -0.53
N LYS A 168 -23.58 -7.70 0.41
CA LYS A 168 -23.78 -8.45 1.66
C LYS A 168 -24.84 -7.78 2.54
N GLY A 169 -25.94 -8.51 2.81
CA GLY A 169 -27.03 -8.10 3.71
C GLY A 169 -28.36 -7.76 3.03
N ARG A 170 -28.41 -7.63 1.71
CA ARG A 170 -29.65 -7.32 0.96
C ARG A 170 -30.01 -8.47 0.02
N LYS A 171 -30.70 -9.49 0.54
CA LYS A 171 -31.32 -10.52 -0.32
C LYS A 171 -32.31 -9.83 -1.28
N GLY A 172 -32.13 -10.02 -2.58
CA GLY A 172 -33.11 -9.62 -3.60
C GLY A 172 -32.94 -8.24 -4.24
N HIS A 173 -31.94 -7.43 -3.86
CA HIS A 173 -31.67 -6.15 -4.54
C HIS A 173 -30.24 -6.13 -5.05
N LYS A 174 -30.05 -6.19 -6.38
CA LYS A 174 -28.79 -5.79 -7.00
C LYS A 174 -28.66 -4.28 -6.78
N PRO A 175 -27.70 -3.79 -5.97
CA PRO A 175 -27.46 -2.37 -5.87
C PRO A 175 -27.12 -1.85 -7.28
N PRO A 176 -27.46 -0.58 -7.57
CA PRO A 176 -27.07 0.03 -8.82
C PRO A 176 -25.55 -0.09 -9.01
N PRO A 177 -25.07 -0.17 -10.26
CA PRO A 177 -23.63 -0.19 -10.54
C PRO A 177 -22.97 0.99 -9.82
N ASP A 178 -21.94 0.72 -9.02
CA ASP A 178 -21.12 1.79 -8.45
C ASP A 178 -20.34 2.43 -9.61
N PRO A 179 -20.61 3.70 -9.97
CA PRO A 179 -19.92 4.38 -11.08
C PRO A 179 -18.41 4.51 -10.81
N ASN A 180 -17.99 4.40 -9.55
CA ASN A 180 -16.60 4.45 -9.13
C ASN A 180 -15.95 3.06 -9.04
N HIS A 181 -16.67 1.99 -9.37
CA HIS A 181 -16.06 0.66 -9.43
C HIS A 181 -14.99 0.63 -10.53
N ARG A 182 -13.88 -0.03 -10.22
CA ARG A 182 -12.75 -0.24 -11.12
C ARG A 182 -12.38 -1.72 -11.12
N THR A 183 -12.07 -2.24 -12.30
CA THR A 183 -11.43 -3.55 -12.46
C THR A 183 -9.94 -3.46 -12.09
N ARG A 184 -9.27 -4.60 -11.87
CA ARG A 184 -7.83 -4.60 -11.61
C ARG A 184 -7.02 -3.94 -12.74
N PRO A 185 -7.28 -4.23 -14.03
CA PRO A 185 -6.60 -3.51 -15.12
C PRO A 185 -6.86 -2.00 -15.13
N GLN A 186 -8.07 -1.56 -14.77
CA GLN A 186 -8.37 -0.12 -14.66
C GLN A 186 -7.58 0.54 -13.53
N LEU A 187 -7.49 -0.12 -12.37
CA LEU A 187 -6.65 0.35 -11.25
C LEU A 187 -5.16 0.37 -11.62
N ALA A 188 -4.69 -0.63 -12.36
CA ALA A 188 -3.34 -0.69 -12.89
C ALA A 188 -3.07 0.50 -13.82
N LEU A 189 -3.97 0.76 -14.76
CA LEU A 189 -3.86 1.90 -15.68
C LEU A 189 -3.86 3.24 -14.94
N GLU A 190 -4.73 3.42 -13.95
CA GLU A 190 -4.74 4.62 -13.10
C GLU A 190 -3.39 4.84 -12.40
N MET A 191 -2.78 3.77 -11.85
CA MET A 191 -1.47 3.87 -11.22
C MET A 191 -0.33 4.14 -12.22
N ILE A 192 -0.38 3.54 -13.41
CA ILE A 192 0.60 3.79 -14.48
C ILE A 192 0.54 5.26 -14.91
N GLN A 193 -0.66 5.77 -15.19
CA GLN A 193 -0.88 7.17 -15.60
C GLN A 193 -0.44 8.15 -14.50
N LEU A 194 -0.79 7.84 -13.25
CA LEU A 194 -0.38 8.66 -12.11
C LEU A 194 1.14 8.70 -11.96
N PHE A 195 1.82 7.55 -12.05
CA PHE A 195 3.28 7.48 -11.96
C PHE A 195 3.96 8.19 -13.13
N ALA A 196 3.45 8.04 -14.35
CA ALA A 196 3.94 8.75 -15.53
C ALA A 196 3.84 10.28 -15.36
N ALA A 197 2.74 10.77 -14.81
CA ALA A 197 2.58 12.19 -14.51
C ALA A 197 3.59 12.71 -13.47
N TRP A 198 4.12 11.84 -12.61
CA TRP A 198 5.13 12.22 -11.62
C TRP A 198 6.55 12.31 -12.20
N PHE A 199 6.80 11.61 -13.31
CA PHE A 199 8.09 11.53 -13.98
C PHE A 199 7.93 11.74 -15.50
N PRO A 200 7.43 12.92 -15.94
CA PRO A 200 7.01 13.14 -17.32
C PRO A 200 8.15 13.00 -18.34
N ASP A 201 9.39 13.29 -17.93
CA ASP A 201 10.58 13.24 -18.80
C ASP A 201 11.33 11.89 -18.72
N ARG A 202 10.74 10.87 -18.07
CA ARG A 202 11.38 9.57 -17.87
C ARG A 202 10.69 8.51 -18.70
N GLU A 203 11.51 7.68 -19.36
CA GLU A 203 11.02 6.48 -20.01
C GLU A 203 10.64 5.43 -18.96
N LEU A 204 9.46 4.83 -19.13
CA LEU A 204 8.90 3.82 -18.23
C LEU A 204 8.70 2.51 -18.98
N LEU A 205 9.20 1.40 -18.44
CA LEU A 205 8.85 0.06 -18.88
C LEU A 205 8.00 -0.60 -17.79
N VAL A 206 6.72 -0.84 -18.08
CA VAL A 206 5.81 -1.49 -17.15
C VAL A 206 5.56 -2.93 -17.60
N THR A 207 5.83 -3.88 -16.71
CA THR A 207 5.46 -5.29 -16.89
C THR A 207 4.30 -5.65 -15.97
N GLY A 208 3.44 -6.53 -16.43
CA GLY A 208 2.34 -7.07 -15.64
C GLY A 208 1.75 -8.27 -16.35
N ASP A 209 1.10 -9.15 -15.59
CA ASP A 209 0.28 -10.21 -16.14
C ASP A 209 -1.20 -9.90 -15.97
N SER A 210 -2.01 -10.56 -16.79
CA SER A 210 -3.46 -10.56 -16.66
C SER A 210 -3.88 -12.01 -16.73
N ALA A 211 -4.01 -12.63 -15.57
CA ALA A 211 -4.57 -13.97 -15.43
C ALA A 211 -6.09 -14.01 -15.69
#